data_AF-A0A955YC75-F1
#
_entry.id   AF-A0A955YC75-F1
#
_cell.length_a   1.000
_cell.length_b   1.000
_cell.length_c   1.000
_cell.angle_alpha   90.00
_cell.angle_beta   90.00
_cell.angle_gamma   90.00
#
_symmetry.space_group_name_H-M   'P 1'
#
loop_
_entity.id
_entity.type
_entity.pdbx_description
1 polymer ?
#
loop_
_entity_poly.entity_id
_entity_poly.type
_entity_poly.pdbx_seq_one_letter_code
_entity_poly.pdbx_strand_id
1 'polypeptide(L)' 'MTATVQDDIRDIIQSNDVVLFMKGTPVFPQCGFSSVVARVLDHLQVDYHSVNVLEDFDIREGIK' A
#
# COMPACT_ATOMS: atom_id res chain seq x y z
N MET A 1 26.10 4.72 1.18
CA MET A 1 25.08 4.36 2.19
C MET A 1 24.10 3.44 1.48
N THR A 2 23.94 2.20 1.92
CA THR A 2 22.96 1.26 1.34
C THR A 2 21.58 1.69 1.80
N ALA A 3 20.68 2.01 0.86
CA ALA A 3 19.29 2.33 1.17
C ALA A 3 18.63 1.14 1.87
N THR A 4 17.80 1.42 2.87
CA THR A 4 17.06 0.41 3.63
C THR A 4 15.60 0.38 3.20
N VAL A 5 14.92 -0.75 3.43
CA VAL A 5 13.46 -0.85 3.17
C VAL A 5 12.64 0.22 3.91
N GLN A 6 13.13 0.70 5.06
CA GLN A 6 12.50 1.77 5.82
C GLN A 6 12.65 3.14 5.14
N ASP A 7 13.73 3.35 4.40
CA ASP A 7 13.90 4.55 3.57
C ASP A 7 12.95 4.49 2.37
N ASP A 8 12.81 3.33 1.72
CA ASP A 8 11.87 3.14 0.61
C ASP A 8 10.40 3.37 1.05
N ILE A 9 9.99 2.76 2.16
CA ILE A 9 8.65 2.96 2.73
C ILE A 9 8.43 4.44 3.08
N ARG A 10 9.43 5.11 3.67
CA ARG A 10 9.36 6.53 3.99
C ARG A 10 9.16 7.37 2.72
N ASP A 11 9.92 7.09 1.67
CA ASP A 11 9.83 7.83 0.42
C ASP A 11 8.47 7.65 -0.26
N ILE A 12 7.91 6.43 -0.23
CA ILE A 12 6.54 6.16 -0.72
C ILE A 12 5.52 7.00 0.05
N ILE A 13 5.59 7.01 1.38
CA ILE A 13 4.65 7.77 2.22
C ILE A 13 4.82 9.27 2.01
N GLN A 14 6.05 9.78 1.88
CA GLN A 14 6.31 11.20 1.69
C GLN A 14 5.91 11.71 0.30
N SER A 15 5.89 10.83 -0.70
CA SER A 15 5.59 11.19 -2.09
C SER A 15 4.10 11.14 -2.44
N ASN A 16 3.24 10.67 -1.52
CA ASN A 16 1.82 10.44 -1.79
C ASN A 16 0.95 10.90 -0.62
N ASP A 17 -0.12 11.65 -0.90
CA ASP A 17 -1.03 12.16 0.12
C ASP A 17 -1.78 11.03 0.86
N VAL A 18 -2.10 9.94 0.15
CA VAL A 18 -2.75 8.75 0.70
C VAL A 18 -2.08 7.51 0.13
N VAL A 19 -1.65 6.61 1.01
CA VAL A 19 -1.06 5.32 0.64
C VAL A 19 -1.85 4.18 1.26
N LEU A 20 -2.22 3.20 0.44
CA LEU A 20 -2.83 1.95 0.85
C LEU A 20 -1.86 0.78 0.62
N PHE A 21 -1.22 0.32 1.68
CA PHE A 21 -0.52 -0.96 1.69
C PHE A 21 -1.55 -2.09 1.83
N MET A 22 -1.69 -2.93 0.80
CA MET A 22 -2.77 -3.93 0.73
C MET A 22 -2.31 -5.27 0.15
N LYS A 23 -3.15 -6.29 0.32
CA LYS A 23 -2.94 -7.62 -0.27
C LYS A 23 -3.65 -7.69 -1.62
N GLY A 24 -2.89 -7.77 -2.70
CA GLY A 24 -3.38 -7.63 -4.07
C GLY A 24 -3.39 -6.17 -4.54
N THR A 25 -4.21 -5.86 -5.53
CA THR A 25 -4.38 -4.49 -6.06
C THR A 25 -5.83 -4.02 -5.85
N PRO A 26 -6.13 -2.71 -6.01
CA PRO A 26 -7.51 -2.22 -5.95
C PRO A 26 -8.46 -2.95 -6.91
N VAL A 27 -7.96 -3.29 -8.10
CA VAL A 27 -8.72 -4.04 -9.14
C VAL A 27 -8.84 -5.52 -8.80
N PHE A 28 -7.78 -6.13 -8.24
CA PHE A 28 -7.73 -7.54 -7.87
C PHE A 28 -7.30 -7.73 -6.40
N PRO A 29 -8.19 -7.44 -5.43
CA PRO A 29 -7.86 -7.58 -4.02
C PRO A 29 -7.84 -9.06 -3.62
N GLN A 30 -6.83 -9.47 -2.85
CA GLN A 30 -6.63 -10.86 -2.41
C GLN A 30 -6.98 -11.08 -0.93
N CYS A 31 -7.57 -10.08 -0.27
CA CYS A 31 -8.04 -10.15 1.10
C CYS A 31 -9.32 -9.34 1.27
N GLY A 32 -10.30 -9.88 2.02
CA GLY A 32 -11.58 -9.20 2.26
C GLY A 32 -11.42 -7.81 2.89
N PHE A 33 -10.51 -7.65 3.85
CA PHE A 33 -10.21 -6.35 4.45
C PHE A 33 -9.65 -5.36 3.44
N SER A 34 -8.69 -5.80 2.62
CA SER A 34 -8.12 -4.97 1.55
C SER A 34 -9.17 -4.56 0.52
N SER A 35 -10.11 -5.44 0.18
CA SER A 35 -11.24 -5.13 -0.71
C SER A 35 -12.16 -4.07 -0.12
N VAL A 36 -12.48 -4.16 1.18
CA VAL A 36 -13.36 -3.20 1.85
C VAL A 36 -12.72 -1.82 1.88
N VAL A 37 -11.44 -1.70 2.24
CA VAL A 37 -10.75 -0.41 2.32
C VAL A 37 -10.65 0.26 0.94
N ALA A 38 -10.26 -0.49 -0.10
CA ALA A 38 -10.22 0.03 -1.47
C ALA A 38 -11.59 0.57 -1.91
N ARG A 39 -12.67 -0.21 -1.69
CA ARG A 39 -14.03 0.22 -2.02
C ARG A 39 -14.49 1.47 -1.27
N VAL A 40 -14.06 1.65 -0.02
CA VAL A 40 -14.38 2.86 0.76
C VAL A 40 -13.67 4.06 0.18
N LEU A 41 -12.38 3.95 -0.14
CA LEU A 41 -11.61 5.04 -0.76
C LEU A 41 -12.18 5.42 -2.14
N ASP A 42 -12.52 4.43 -2.96
CA ASP A 42 -13.17 4.63 -4.26
C ASP A 42 -14.53 5.33 -4.11
N HIS A 43 -15.35 4.91 -3.13
CA HIS A 43 -16.65 5.52 -2.86
C HIS A 43 -16.52 6.98 -2.41
N LEU A 44 -15.48 7.30 -1.64
CA LEU A 44 -15.18 8.66 -1.21
C LEU A 44 -14.49 9.50 -2.29
N GLN A 45 -14.18 8.91 -3.45
CA GLN A 45 -13.47 9.55 -4.56
C GLN A 45 -12.11 10.13 -4.12
N VAL A 46 -11.42 9.40 -3.24
CA VAL A 46 -10.08 9.75 -2.79
C VAL A 46 -9.07 9.11 -3.73
N ASP A 47 -8.21 9.92 -4.32
CA ASP A 47 -7.04 9.41 -5.04
C ASP A 47 -6.03 8.86 -4.03
N TYR A 48 -5.52 7.65 -4.27
CA TYR A 48 -4.53 7.02 -3.40
C TYR A 48 -3.55 6.17 -4.18
N HIS A 49 -2.33 6.06 -3.65
CA HIS A 49 -1.34 5.12 -4.15
C HIS A 49 -1.51 3.77 -3.46
N SER A 50 -1.56 2.68 -4.23
CA SER A 50 -1.67 1.32 -3.68
C SER A 50 -0.35 0.56 -3.82
N VAL A 51 0.08 -0.10 -2.75
CA VAL A 51 1.25 -0.99 -2.74
C VAL A 51 0.80 -2.41 -2.42
N ASN A 52 1.11 -3.36 -3.30
CA ASN A 52 0.80 -4.78 -3.10
C ASN A 52 1.89 -5.46 -2.24
N VAL A 53 1.62 -5.66 -0.95
CA VAL A 53 2.58 -6.28 -0.01
C VAL A 53 2.77 -7.79 -0.23
N LEU A 54 2.06 -8.40 -1.18
CA LEU A 54 2.29 -9.80 -1.53
C LEU A 54 3.42 -9.98 -2.56
N GLU A 55 3.79 -8.90 -3.26
CA GLU A 55 4.87 -8.92 -4.26
C GLU A 55 6.25 -8.63 -3.65
N ASP A 56 6.29 -8.00 -2.48
CA ASP A 56 7.53 -7.67 -1.77
C ASP A 56 7.44 -8.06 -0.29
N PHE A 57 8.26 -9.03 0.10
CA PHE A 57 8.30 -9.53 1.47
C PHE A 57 8.98 -8.56 2.44
N ASP A 58 9.99 -7.82 1.99
CA ASP A 58 10.71 -6.86 2.82
C ASP A 58 9.80 -5.67 3.16
N ILE A 59 9.05 -5.15 2.18
CA ILE A 59 8.02 -4.13 2.42
C ILE A 59 6.95 -4.68 3.37
N ARG A 60 6.47 -5.91 3.15
CA ARG A 60 5.44 -6.52 3.98
C ARG A 60 5.83 -6.64 5.45
N GLU A 61 7.06 -7.03 5.73
CA GLU A 61 7.56 -7.10 7.10
C GLU A 61 7.91 -5.71 7.63
N GLY A 62 8.42 -4.81 6.78
CA GLY A 62 8.83 -3.46 7.15
C GLY A 62 7.69 -2.52 7.56
N ILE A 63 6.44 -2.78 7.13
CA ILE A 63 5.26 -1.99 7.51
C ILE A 63 4.58 -2.45 8.82
N LYS A 64 5.04 -3.54 9.45
CA LYS A 64 4.46 -4.06 10.70
C LYS A 64 5.03 -3.35 11.92
#